data_AF-A0AAV9U643-F1
#
_entry.id   AF-A0AAV9U643-F1
#
_cell.length_a   1.000
_cell.length_b   1.000
_cell.length_c   1.000
_cell.angle_alpha   90.00
_cell.angle_beta   90.00
_cell.angle_gamma   90.00
#
_symmetry.space_group_name_H-M   'P 1'
#
loop_
_entity.id
_entity.type
_entity.pdbx_description
1 polymer ?
#
loop_
_entity_poly.entity_id
_entity_poly.type
_entity_poly.pdbx_seq_one_letter_code
_entity_poly.pdbx_strand_id
1 'polypeptide(L)'
;MAKVPRNFRLLEELEKGEKGQGSDACSLGLADGNDIMMSDWNGTILGPPHSVHENRIYSLKLKCGENYPDAPPSVQFISRINLPCVDQTNGFVRLPFACHTDWHHDSDV
;
A
#
# COMPACT_ATOMS: atom_id res chain seq x y z
N MET A 1 13.53 10.43 -20.83
CA MET A 1 12.15 9.91 -20.73
C MET A 1 11.34 10.90 -19.90
N ALA A 2 10.11 11.20 -20.28
CA ALA A 2 9.25 12.10 -19.51
C ALA A 2 8.83 11.37 -18.22
N LYS A 3 9.10 11.99 -17.07
CA LYS A 3 8.77 11.43 -15.76
C LYS A 3 7.30 11.72 -15.46
N VAL A 4 6.52 10.69 -15.13
CA VAL A 4 5.10 10.87 -14.81
C VAL A 4 5.01 11.64 -13.48
N PRO A 5 4.24 12.74 -13.39
CA PRO A 5 4.10 13.45 -12.13
C PRO A 5 3.38 12.60 -11.09
N ARG A 6 3.76 12.75 -9.81
CA ARG A 6 3.19 12.03 -8.66
C ARG A 6 1.67 11.85 -8.73
N ASN A 7 0.94 12.93 -8.94
CA ASN A 7 -0.53 12.88 -8.93
C ASN A 7 -1.11 12.07 -10.09
N PHE A 8 -0.48 12.10 -11.28
CA PHE A 8 -0.89 11.25 -12.40
C PHE A 8 -0.63 9.78 -12.13
N ARG A 9 0.50 9.46 -11.48
CA ARG A 9 0.82 8.09 -11.06
C ARG A 9 -0.22 7.56 -10.07
N LEU A 10 -0.54 8.36 -9.05
CA LEU A 10 -1.54 8.01 -8.04
C LEU A 10 -2.95 7.87 -8.63
N LEU A 11 -3.32 8.70 -9.61
CA LEU A 11 -4.58 8.53 -10.34
C LEU A 11 -4.62 7.22 -11.14
N GLU A 12 -3.52 6.84 -11.80
CA GLU A 12 -3.42 5.57 -12.51
C GLU A 12 -3.60 4.38 -11.56
N GLU A 13 -2.99 4.43 -10.37
CA GLU A 13 -3.13 3.40 -9.33
C GLU A 13 -4.54 3.35 -8.74
N LEU A 14 -5.18 4.52 -8.54
CA LEU A 14 -6.57 4.60 -8.09
C LEU A 14 -7.49 3.93 -9.11
N GLU A 15 -7.33 4.27 -10.39
CA GLU A 15 -8.11 3.66 -11.46
C GLU A 15 -7.92 2.15 -11.54
N LYS A 16 -6.69 1.65 -11.34
CA LYS A 16 -6.41 0.21 -11.29
C LYS A 16 -7.12 -0.44 -10.10
N GLY A 17 -7.04 0.18 -8.92
CA GLY A 17 -7.72 -0.28 -7.71
C GLY A 17 -9.24 -0.33 -7.87
N GLU A 18 -9.85 0.72 -8.42
CA GLU A 18 -11.30 0.81 -8.67
C GLU A 18 -11.78 -0.18 -9.74
N LYS A 19 -10.96 -0.45 -10.76
CA LYS A 19 -11.25 -1.45 -11.80
C LYS A 19 -11.04 -2.89 -11.31
N GLY A 20 -10.61 -3.10 -10.06
CA GLY A 20 -10.26 -4.42 -9.53
C GLY A 20 -9.08 -5.06 -10.27
N GLN A 21 -8.23 -4.24 -10.90
CA GLN A 21 -7.00 -4.70 -11.55
C GLN A 21 -5.91 -4.84 -10.50
N GLY A 22 -5.99 -5.93 -9.74
CA GLY A 22 -5.06 -6.29 -8.67
C GLY A 22 -5.15 -7.78 -8.36
N SER A 23 -4.42 -8.24 -7.35
CA SER A 23 -4.63 -9.59 -6.81
C SER A 23 -6.02 -9.67 -6.17
N ASP A 24 -6.78 -10.73 -6.41
CA ASP A 24 -8.09 -10.97 -5.76
C ASP A 24 -8.02 -10.94 -4.22
N ALA A 25 -6.81 -11.07 -3.66
CA ALA A 25 -6.56 -11.03 -2.23
C ALA A 25 -6.26 -9.62 -1.69
N CYS A 26 -6.11 -8.59 -2.53
CA CYS A 26 -5.73 -7.25 -2.08
C CYS A 26 -6.61 -6.17 -2.72
N SER A 27 -7.00 -5.17 -1.93
CA SER A 27 -7.66 -3.96 -2.44
C SER A 27 -7.01 -2.71 -1.88
N LEU A 28 -6.99 -1.65 -2.66
CA LEU A 28 -6.42 -0.34 -2.32
C LEU A 28 -7.39 0.75 -2.77
N GLY A 29 -7.54 1.80 -1.98
CA GLY A 29 -8.34 2.97 -2.33
C GLY A 29 -7.98 4.17 -1.47
N LEU A 30 -8.49 5.35 -1.83
CA LEU A 30 -8.24 6.56 -1.04
C LEU A 30 -8.87 6.45 0.35
N ALA A 31 -8.15 6.94 1.35
CA ALA A 31 -8.68 7.02 2.71
C ALA A 31 -9.70 8.17 2.85
N ASP A 32 -9.52 9.25 2.09
CA ASP A 32 -10.46 10.37 1.97
C ASP A 32 -10.63 10.71 0.49
N GLY A 33 -11.85 10.58 -0.03
CA GLY A 33 -12.18 10.91 -1.42
C GLY A 33 -12.07 12.41 -1.75
N ASN A 34 -11.94 13.27 -0.75
CA ASN A 34 -11.69 14.70 -0.94
C ASN A 34 -10.19 15.06 -0.90
N ASP A 35 -9.30 14.09 -0.63
CA ASP A 35 -7.86 14.32 -0.65
C ASP A 35 -7.36 14.44 -2.10
N ILE A 36 -7.31 15.70 -2.57
CA ILE A 36 -6.78 16.06 -3.90
C ILE A 36 -5.32 15.62 -4.05
N MET A 37 -4.56 15.57 -2.95
CA MET A 37 -3.16 15.16 -2.98
C MET A 37 -2.99 13.64 -2.99
N MET A 38 -4.07 12.85 -2.83
CA MET A 38 -4.05 11.39 -2.87
C MET A 38 -2.91 10.82 -2.00
N SER A 39 -2.75 11.37 -0.80
CA SER A 39 -1.62 11.08 0.09
C SER A 39 -1.95 9.93 1.01
N ASP A 40 -3.18 9.84 1.49
CA ASP A 40 -3.62 8.80 2.42
C ASP A 40 -4.48 7.76 1.71
N TRP A 41 -4.07 6.50 1.81
CA TRP A 41 -4.69 5.34 1.18
C TRP A 41 -5.04 4.29 2.23
N ASN A 42 -6.12 3.56 1.99
CA ASN A 42 -6.53 2.40 2.75
C ASN A 42 -6.34 1.15 1.90
N GLY A 43 -5.66 0.16 2.47
CA GLY A 43 -5.47 -1.14 1.88
C GLY A 43 -6.18 -2.23 2.67
N THR A 44 -6.60 -3.28 1.97
CA THR A 44 -7.13 -4.50 2.58
C THR A 44 -6.38 -5.69 2.00
N ILE A 45 -5.98 -6.63 2.86
CA ILE A 45 -5.35 -7.89 2.46
C ILE A 45 -6.17 -9.05 3.04
N LEU A 46 -6.59 -9.96 2.18
CA LEU A 46 -7.11 -11.26 2.53
C LEU A 46 -5.92 -12.19 2.83
N GLY A 47 -5.91 -12.76 4.02
CA GLY A 47 -4.83 -13.64 4.44
C GLY A 47 -4.79 -14.90 3.58
N PRO A 48 -3.59 -15.36 3.19
CA PRO A 48 -3.43 -16.42 2.21
C PRO A 48 -4.01 -17.75 2.70
N PRO A 49 -4.53 -18.59 1.78
CA PRO A 49 -5.01 -19.93 2.12
C PRO A 49 -3.86 -20.78 2.66
N HIS A 50 -4.18 -21.78 3.49
CA HIS A 50 -3.20 -22.68 4.09
C HIS A 50 -2.17 -21.99 4.99
N SER A 51 -2.54 -20.85 5.60
CA SER A 51 -1.71 -20.12 6.56
C SER A 51 -2.47 -19.83 7.85
N VAL A 52 -1.76 -19.40 8.89
CA VAL A 52 -2.38 -18.90 10.14
C VAL A 52 -3.24 -17.63 9.93
N HIS A 53 -3.15 -17.04 8.75
CA HIS A 53 -3.86 -15.85 8.33
C HIS A 53 -5.08 -16.17 7.45
N GLU A 54 -5.32 -17.43 7.12
CA GLU A 54 -6.44 -17.85 6.27
C GLU A 54 -7.79 -17.35 6.81
N ASN A 55 -8.65 -16.88 5.90
CA ASN A 55 -9.97 -16.28 6.20
C ASN A 55 -9.92 -15.03 7.11
N ARG A 56 -8.75 -14.39 7.24
CA ARG A 56 -8.62 -13.10 7.94
C ARG A 56 -8.51 -11.96 6.95
N ILE A 57 -9.09 -10.83 7.31
CA ILE A 57 -9.00 -9.58 6.56
C ILE A 57 -8.16 -8.60 7.37
N TYR A 58 -7.08 -8.11 6.77
CA TYR A 58 -6.17 -7.14 7.37
C TYR A 58 -6.37 -5.78 6.72
N SER A 59 -6.66 -4.77 7.53
CA SER A 59 -6.71 -3.38 7.08
C SER A 59 -5.36 -2.72 7.30
N LEU A 60 -4.92 -1.97 6.30
CA LEU A 60 -3.67 -1.22 6.28
C LEU A 60 -3.96 0.24 5.92
N LYS A 61 -3.11 1.11 6.40
CA LYS A 61 -3.01 2.50 5.97
C LYS A 61 -1.70 2.69 5.24
N LEU A 62 -1.75 3.28 4.06
CA LEU A 62 -0.59 3.63 3.26
C LEU A 62 -0.54 5.15 3.13
N LYS A 63 0.65 5.72 3.21
CA LYS A 63 0.86 7.15 3.03
C LYS A 63 1.91 7.42 1.97
N CYS A 64 1.45 7.98 0.85
CA CYS A 64 2.26 8.41 -0.26
C CYS A 64 2.77 9.83 0.02
N GLY A 65 4.02 9.94 0.48
CA GLY A 65 4.65 11.24 0.75
C GLY A 65 4.86 12.09 -0.50
N GLU A 66 5.39 13.30 -0.31
CA GLU A 66 5.68 14.24 -1.41
C GLU A 66 6.69 13.69 -2.43
N ASN A 67 7.59 12.81 -1.97
CA ASN A 67 8.61 12.17 -2.81
C ASN A 67 8.12 10.90 -3.51
N TYR A 68 6.86 10.50 -3.35
CA TYR A 68 6.30 9.39 -4.12
C TYR A 68 6.21 9.74 -5.62
N PRO A 69 6.51 8.83 -6.57
CA PRO A 69 6.95 7.44 -6.42
C PRO A 69 8.48 7.27 -6.40
N ASP A 70 9.27 8.33 -6.23
CA ASP A 70 10.74 8.19 -6.11
C ASP A 70 11.16 7.55 -4.78
N ALA A 71 10.38 7.79 -3.73
CA ALA A 71 10.48 7.11 -2.45
C ALA A 71 9.22 6.27 -2.22
N PRO A 72 9.35 5.11 -1.53
CA PRO A 72 8.22 4.25 -1.26
C PRO A 72 7.21 4.89 -0.30
N PRO A 73 5.94 4.45 -0.34
CA PRO A 73 4.95 4.85 0.64
C PRO A 73 5.29 4.27 2.01
N SER A 74 4.85 4.94 3.09
CA SER A 74 4.89 4.34 4.42
C SER A 74 3.66 3.47 4.63
N VAL A 75 3.86 2.24 5.12
CA VAL A 75 2.77 1.27 5.35
C VAL A 75 2.60 1.00 6.84
N GLN A 76 1.36 1.04 7.30
CA GLN A 76 0.97 0.77 8.68
C GLN A 76 -0.21 -0.21 8.71
N PHE A 77 -0.07 -1.32 9.43
CA PHE A 77 -1.18 -2.21 9.72
C PHE A 77 -2.10 -1.60 10.78
N ILE A 78 -3.37 -1.43 10.44
CA ILE A 78 -4.43 -1.07 11.38
C ILE A 78 -4.86 -2.33 12.15
N SER A 79 -5.04 -3.43 11.43
CA SER A 79 -5.32 -4.73 12.02
C SER A 79 -4.08 -5.29 12.69
N ARG A 80 -4.18 -5.68 13.96
CA ARG A 80 -3.06 -6.33 14.68
C ARG A 80 -2.64 -7.61 13.96
N ILE A 81 -1.36 -7.69 13.61
CA ILE A 81 -0.79 -8.84 12.93
C ILE A 81 0.58 -9.19 13.53
N ASN A 82 0.82 -10.48 13.74
CA ASN A 82 2.11 -10.98 14.17
C ASN A 82 2.96 -11.32 12.94
N LEU A 83 3.66 -10.32 12.40
CA LEU A 83 4.65 -10.50 11.35
C LEU A 83 6.00 -9.94 11.82
N PRO A 84 7.14 -10.59 11.50
CA PRO A 84 8.47 -10.14 11.92
C PRO A 84 8.82 -8.71 11.49
N CYS A 85 8.24 -8.29 10.37
CA CYS A 85 8.43 -7.00 9.71
C CYS A 85 7.43 -5.93 10.17
N VAL A 86 6.49 -6.24 11.05
CA VAL A 86 5.50 -5.29 11.57
C VAL A 86 5.80 -5.01 13.02
N ASP A 87 5.94 -3.73 13.35
CA ASP A 87 6.08 -3.30 14.72
C ASP A 87 4.80 -3.61 15.51
N GLN A 88 4.94 -4.43 16.56
CA GLN A 88 3.81 -4.92 17.35
C GLN A 88 3.16 -3.84 18.23
N THR A 89 3.82 -2.69 18.40
CA THR A 89 3.33 -1.59 19.24
C THR A 89 2.48 -0.61 18.44
N ASN A 90 2.95 -0.23 17.24
CA ASN A 90 2.34 0.84 16.44
C ASN A 90 1.87 0.38 15.04
N GLY A 91 2.14 -0.86 14.63
CA GLY A 91 1.70 -1.43 13.36
C GLY A 91 2.53 -1.00 12.15
N PHE A 92 3.57 -0.18 12.31
CA PHE A 92 4.40 0.25 11.19
C PHE A 92 5.21 -0.91 10.62
N VAL A 93 5.23 -1.00 9.30
CA VAL A 93 6.08 -1.96 8.59
C VAL A 93 7.52 -1.44 8.62
N ARG A 94 8.44 -2.23 9.20
CA ARG A 94 9.86 -1.92 9.26
C ARG A 94 10.52 -2.27 7.93
N LEU A 95 11.24 -1.31 7.37
CA LEU A 95 12.20 -1.53 6.29
C LEU A 95 13.45 -2.26 6.82
N PRO A 96 14.13 -3.11 6.02
CA PRO A 96 13.88 -3.36 4.60
C PRO A 96 12.98 -4.59 4.42
N PHE A 97 11.78 -4.38 3.88
CA PHE A 97 11.10 -5.46 3.19
C PHE A 97 11.75 -5.63 1.80
N ALA A 98 11.84 -6.85 1.31
CA ALA A 98 12.45 -7.17 0.01
C ALA A 98 11.86 -6.38 -1.18
N CYS A 99 10.63 -5.85 -1.07
CA CYS A 99 10.02 -4.99 -2.09
C CYS A 99 10.53 -3.53 -2.09
N HIS A 100 11.28 -3.10 -1.08
CA HIS A 100 11.82 -1.73 -0.98
C HIS A 100 13.33 -1.62 -1.21
N THR A 101 14.05 -2.74 -1.17
CA THR A 101 15.48 -2.78 -1.53
C THR A 101 15.72 -2.50 -3.01
N ASP A 102 14.75 -2.80 -3.87
CA ASP A 102 14.74 -2.51 -5.32
C ASP A 102 13.52 -1.64 -5.69
N TRP A 103 13.19 -0.65 -4.86
CA TRP A 103 12.12 0.30 -5.21
C TRP A 103 12.52 1.10 -6.44
N HIS A 104 11.68 1.03 -7.48
CA HIS A 104 11.86 1.77 -8.72
C HIS A 104 10.70 2.75 -8.91
N HIS A 105 10.93 3.80 -9.69
CA HIS A 105 9.91 4.79 -10.01
C HIS A 105 8.64 4.18 -10.65
N ASP A 106 8.78 2.99 -11.26
CA ASP A 106 7.71 2.24 -11.91
C ASP A 106 7.03 1.21 -10.99
N SER A 107 7.43 1.13 -9.71
CA SER A 107 6.74 0.30 -8.71
C SER A 107 5.36 0.90 -8.39
N ASP A 108 4.35 0.05 -8.22
CA ASP A 108 3.01 0.45 -7.76
C ASP A 108 2.95 0.40 -6.21
N VAL A 109 2.04 1.16 -5.59
CA VAL A 109 1.72 1.08 -4.13
C VAL A 109 1.22 -0.29 -3.72
#